data_AF-M6V962-F1
#
_entry.id   AF-M6V962-F1
#
_cell.length_a   1.000
_cell.length_b   1.000
_cell.length_c   1.000
_cell.angle_alpha   90.00
_cell.angle_beta   90.00
_cell.angle_gamma   90.00
#
_symmetry.space_group_name_H-M   'P 1'
#
loop_
_entity.id
_entity.type
_entity.pdbx_description
1 polymer ?
#
loop_
_entity_poly.entity_id
_entity_poly.type
_entity_poly.pdbx_seq_one_letter_code
_entity_poly.pdbx_strand_id
1 'polypeptide(L)'
;MHVFHYSEVHASAIAKDYDTAVTPIRLQLERFEKTGILVAKQIGRSRVFTFNPKSPFVKPLKEILSIIYQSLSIEEKEKLFSTRRRPREKGKPVYGRA
;
A
#
# COMPACT_ATOMS: atom_id res chain seq x y z
N MET A 1 2.35 -6.14 -2.80
CA MET A 1 3.19 -5.80 -1.64
C MET A 1 2.83 -4.46 -0.99
N HIS A 2 2.66 -3.38 -1.75
CA HIS A 2 2.35 -2.05 -1.21
C HIS A 2 1.10 -1.98 -0.31
N VAL A 3 -0.02 -2.61 -0.71
CA VAL A 3 -1.24 -2.68 0.12
C VAL A 3 -0.97 -3.43 1.44
N PHE A 4 -0.11 -4.44 1.43
CA PHE A 4 0.26 -5.24 2.60
C PHE A 4 1.12 -4.44 3.58
N HIS A 5 2.13 -3.73 3.07
CA HIS A 5 3.01 -2.92 3.90
C HIS A 5 2.32 -1.67 4.48
N TYR A 6 1.57 -0.93 3.65
CA TYR A 6 0.99 0.37 4.06
C TYR A 6 -0.44 0.29 4.61
N SER A 7 -1.10 -0.87 4.54
CA SER A 7 -2.53 -1.11 4.84
C SER A 7 -3.53 -0.36 3.95
N GLU A 8 -3.20 0.88 3.58
CA GLU A 8 -3.96 1.73 2.66
C GLU A 8 -3.03 2.35 1.62
N VAL A 9 -3.44 2.38 0.36
CA VAL A 9 -2.60 2.88 -0.74
C VAL A 9 -3.37 3.65 -1.80
N HIS A 10 -2.70 4.66 -2.36
CA HIS A 10 -3.14 5.34 -3.58
C HIS A 10 -2.41 4.77 -4.80
N ALA A 11 -3.09 4.71 -5.94
CA ALA A 11 -2.46 4.29 -7.20
C ALA A 11 -1.27 5.18 -7.59
N SER A 12 -1.39 6.50 -7.39
CA SER A 12 -0.32 7.47 -7.66
C SER A 12 0.90 7.26 -6.77
N ALA A 13 0.69 6.88 -5.51
CA ALA A 13 1.77 6.64 -4.56
C ALA A 13 2.60 5.41 -4.97
N ILE A 14 1.92 4.32 -5.36
CA ILE A 14 2.58 3.12 -5.89
C ILE A 14 3.32 3.43 -7.19
N ALA A 15 2.69 4.16 -8.10
CA ALA A 15 3.30 4.54 -9.36
C ALA A 15 4.59 5.34 -9.17
N LYS A 16 4.63 6.22 -8.16
CA LYS A 16 5.82 6.98 -7.78
C LYS A 16 6.93 6.08 -7.21
N ASP A 17 6.59 5.09 -6.38
CA ASP A 17 7.60 4.16 -5.81
C ASP A 17 8.28 3.31 -6.90
N TYR A 18 7.52 2.95 -7.94
CA TYR A 18 8.01 2.14 -9.07
C TYR A 18 8.45 2.96 -10.29
N ASP A 19 8.43 4.29 -10.20
CA ASP A 19 8.73 5.20 -11.31
C ASP A 19 8.01 4.83 -12.63
N THR A 20 6.71 4.61 -12.54
CA THR A 20 5.88 4.13 -13.66
C THR A 20 4.61 4.95 -13.84
N ALA A 21 3.89 4.73 -14.94
CA ALA A 21 2.62 5.40 -15.20
C ALA A 21 1.53 4.97 -14.18
N VAL A 22 0.69 5.92 -13.76
CA VAL A 22 -0.38 5.66 -12.78
C VAL A 22 -1.49 4.78 -13.35
N THR A 23 -1.78 4.90 -14.64
CA THR A 23 -2.88 4.19 -15.32
C THR A 23 -2.81 2.67 -15.19
N PRO A 24 -1.68 1.98 -15.53
CA PRO A 24 -1.60 0.52 -15.39
C PRO A 24 -1.78 0.07 -13.94
N ILE A 25 -1.20 0.78 -12.98
CA ILE A 25 -1.34 0.50 -11.55
C ILE A 25 -2.82 0.64 -11.12
N ARG A 26 -3.48 1.71 -11.55
CA ARG A 26 -4.90 1.95 -11.25
C ARG A 26 -5.78 0.83 -11.80
N LEU A 27 -5.60 0.46 -13.07
CA LEU A 27 -6.38 -0.62 -13.70
C LEU A 27 -6.15 -1.96 -12.99
N GLN A 28 -4.93 -2.23 -12.53
CA GLN A 28 -4.63 -3.44 -11.78
C GLN A 28 -5.33 -3.47 -10.41
N LEU A 29 -5.35 -2.34 -9.69
CA LEU A 29 -6.07 -2.21 -8.42
C LEU A 29 -7.58 -2.36 -8.61
N GLU A 30 -8.14 -1.79 -9.68
CA GLU A 30 -9.54 -1.95 -10.05
C GLU A 30 -9.88 -3.41 -10.40
N ARG A 31 -8.96 -4.17 -11.01
CA ARG A 31 -9.15 -5.61 -11.22
C ARG A 31 -9.20 -6.37 -9.90
N PHE A 32 -8.31 -6.07 -8.95
CA PHE A 32 -8.33 -6.70 -7.63
C PHE A 32 -9.54 -6.32 -6.77
N GLU A 33 -10.09 -5.13 -6.99
CA GLU A 33 -11.38 -4.74 -6.41
C GLU A 33 -12.53 -5.56 -7.01
N LYS A 34 -12.56 -5.73 -8.34
CA LYS A 34 -13.57 -6.57 -9.02
C LYS A 34 -13.53 -8.03 -8.59
N THR A 35 -12.35 -8.58 -8.30
CA THR A 35 -12.21 -9.94 -7.77
C THR A 35 -12.52 -10.06 -6.27
N GLY A 36 -12.85 -8.93 -5.61
CA GLY A 36 -13.22 -8.90 -4.20
C GLY A 36 -12.05 -9.04 -3.22
N ILE A 37 -10.79 -8.97 -3.69
CA ILE A 37 -9.60 -9.03 -2.83
C ILE A 37 -9.35 -7.68 -2.17
N LEU A 38 -9.54 -6.59 -2.92
CA LEU A 38 -9.43 -5.22 -2.44
C LEU A 38 -10.80 -4.56 -2.35
N VAL A 39 -10.88 -3.49 -1.57
CA VAL A 39 -11.98 -2.54 -1.57
C VAL A 39 -11.41 -1.14 -1.75
N ALA A 40 -12.10 -0.31 -2.53
CA ALA A 40 -11.74 1.10 -2.63
C ALA A 40 -12.61 1.95 -1.69
N LYS A 41 -11.99 2.94 -1.06
CA LYS A 41 -12.65 4.03 -0.33
C LYS A 41 -12.35 5.34 -1.03
N GLN A 42 -13.37 6.15 -1.24
CA GLN A 42 -13.20 7.51 -1.75
C GLN A 42 -12.82 8.45 -0.60
N ILE A 43 -11.67 9.11 -0.72
CA ILE A 43 -11.18 10.13 0.20
C ILE A 43 -10.97 11.41 -0.60
N GLY A 44 -11.92 12.34 -0.50
CA GLY A 44 -11.97 13.53 -1.35
C GLY A 44 -12.08 13.16 -2.83
N ARG A 45 -11.09 13.57 -3.61
CA ARG A 45 -10.99 13.29 -5.07
C ARG A 45 -10.17 12.04 -5.38
N SER A 46 -9.59 11.39 -4.38
CA SER A 46 -8.70 10.24 -4.55
C SER A 46 -9.36 8.94 -4.09
N ARG A 47 -9.08 7.85 -4.80
CA ARG A 47 -9.44 6.49 -4.36
C ARG A 47 -8.27 5.87 -3.61
N VAL A 48 -8.58 5.28 -2.47
CA VAL A 48 -7.65 4.53 -1.62
C VAL A 48 -8.06 3.08 -1.63
N PHE A 49 -7.12 2.18 -1.85
CA PHE A 49 -7.37 0.75 -1.87
C PHE A 49 -6.84 0.10 -0.60
N THR A 50 -7.66 -0.78 -0.01
CA THR A 50 -7.33 -1.58 1.16
C THR A 50 -7.75 -3.03 0.93
N PHE A 51 -7.24 -3.96 1.74
CA PHE A 51 -7.71 -5.34 1.68
C PHE A 51 -9.16 -5.45 2.12
N ASN A 52 -9.95 -6.26 1.41
CA ASN A 52 -11.34 -6.53 1.75
C ASN A 52 -11.42 -7.42 3.01
N PRO A 53 -11.87 -6.91 4.18
CA PRO A 53 -11.96 -7.72 5.40
C PRO A 53 -13.03 -8.82 5.29
N LYS A 54 -13.99 -8.69 4.37
CA LYS A 54 -15.08 -9.66 4.16
C LYS A 54 -14.69 -10.79 3.21
N SER A 55 -13.53 -10.70 2.54
CA SER A 55 -13.11 -11.70 1.58
C SER A 55 -12.42 -12.88 2.27
N PRO A 56 -12.89 -14.12 2.07
CA PRO A 56 -12.28 -15.30 2.68
C PRO A 56 -10.85 -15.54 2.17
N PHE A 57 -10.54 -15.05 0.96
CA PHE A 57 -9.22 -15.22 0.33
C PHE A 57 -8.17 -14.24 0.85
N VAL A 58 -8.57 -13.15 1.50
CA VAL A 58 -7.62 -12.13 1.97
C VAL A 58 -6.74 -12.64 3.09
N LYS A 59 -7.28 -13.46 4.00
CA LYS A 59 -6.50 -14.05 5.10
C LYS A 59 -5.35 -14.95 4.58
N PRO A 60 -5.61 -16.01 3.79
CA PRO A 60 -4.54 -16.86 3.26
C PRO A 60 -3.58 -16.09 2.34
N LEU A 61 -4.09 -15.12 1.56
CA LEU A 61 -3.23 -14.28 0.74
C LEU A 61 -2.25 -13.46 1.60
N LYS A 62 -2.73 -12.87 2.71
CA LYS A 62 -1.86 -12.14 3.64
C LYS A 62 -0.80 -13.03 4.29
N GLU A 63 -1.12 -14.29 4.59
CA GLU A 63 -0.15 -15.25 5.14
C GLU A 63 0.98 -15.52 4.13
N ILE A 64 0.63 -15.77 2.86
CA ILE A 64 1.63 -15.94 1.79
C ILE A 64 2.46 -14.67 1.60
N LEU A 65 1.80 -13.50 1.55
CA LEU A 65 2.50 -12.21 1.43
C LEU A 65 3.41 -11.95 2.62
N SER A 66 3.05 -12.39 3.83
CA SER A 66 3.87 -12.26 5.02
C SER A 66 5.17 -13.04 4.90
N ILE A 67 5.12 -14.28 4.39
CA ILE A 67 6.31 -15.10 4.18
C ILE A 67 7.26 -14.41 3.20
N ILE A 68 6.73 -13.96 2.05
CA ILE A 68 7.52 -13.26 1.02
C ILE A 68 8.09 -11.94 1.56
N TYR A 69 7.29 -11.22 2.35
CA TYR A 69 7.73 -9.95 2.94
C TYR A 69 8.84 -10.15 3.98
N GLN A 70 8.79 -11.24 4.75
CA GLN A 70 9.83 -11.57 5.74
C GLN A 70 11.12 -12.01 5.06
N SER A 71 11.04 -12.70 3.91
CA SER A 71 12.22 -13.11 3.15
C SER A 71 12.96 -11.98 2.44
N LEU A 72 12.34 -10.79 2.29
CA LEU A 72 13.02 -9.63 1.70
C LEU A 72 14.14 -9.12 2.63
N SER A 73 15.29 -8.84 2.05
CA SER A 73 16.40 -8.17 2.71
C SER A 73 16.04 -6.74 3.12
N ILE A 74 16.86 -6.14 3.99
CA ILE A 74 16.66 -4.77 4.45
C ILE A 74 16.80 -3.78 3.28
N GLU A 75 17.79 -3.98 2.43
CA GLU A 75 18.04 -3.14 1.24
C GLU A 75 16.85 -3.16 0.27
N GLU A 76 16.26 -4.33 0.02
CA GLU A 76 15.09 -4.45 -0.85
C GLU A 76 13.85 -3.78 -0.24
N LYS A 77 13.66 -3.92 1.08
CA LYS A 77 12.58 -3.24 1.79
C LYS A 77 12.74 -1.73 1.71
N GLU A 78 13.96 -1.22 1.85
CA GLU A 78 14.23 0.21 1.77
C GLU A 78 14.01 0.74 0.36
N LYS A 79 14.44 0.00 -0.68
CA LYS A 79 14.18 0.36 -2.07
C LYS A 79 12.70 0.40 -2.41
N LEU A 80 11.92 -0.58 -1.92
CA LEU A 80 10.48 -0.71 -2.23
C LEU A 80 9.60 0.18 -1.35
N PHE A 81 10.00 0.47 -0.11
CA PHE A 81 9.15 1.13 0.89
C PHE A 81 9.83 2.34 1.55
N SER A 82 10.68 3.05 0.80
CA SER A 82 11.43 4.22 1.28
C SER A 82 10.55 5.33 1.87
N THR A 83 9.32 5.47 1.36
CA THR A 83 8.42 6.57 1.77
C THR A 83 7.64 6.23 3.04
N ARG A 84 7.79 7.05 4.09
CA ARG A 84 6.91 7.00 5.26
C ARG A 84 5.52 7.55 4.91
N ARG A 85 4.51 6.68 4.94
CA ARG A 85 3.11 7.05 4.61
C ARG A 85 2.19 7.19 5.80
N ARG A 86 2.59 6.67 6.97
CA ARG A 86 1.80 6.81 8.19
C ARG A 86 1.91 8.25 8.70
N PRO A 87 0.78 8.95 8.91
CA PRO A 87 0.77 10.29 9.47
C PRO A 87 1.58 10.37 10.77
N ARG A 88 2.25 11.49 11.00
CA ARG A 88 2.74 11.81 12.35
C ARG A 88 1.54 12.15 13.22
N GLU A 89 1.59 11.68 14.46
CA GLU A 89 0.62 12.03 15.48
C GLU A 89 0.55 13.56 15.66
N LYS A 90 -0.67 14.08 15.81
CA LYS A 90 -0.92 15.51 15.97
C LYS A 90 -0.19 16.01 17.23
N GLY A 91 0.58 17.08 17.09
CA GLY A 91 1.33 17.67 18.21
C GLY A 91 2.66 17.00 18.54
N LYS A 92 3.07 15.96 17.78
CA LYS A 92 4.39 15.35 17.98
C LYS A 92 5.50 16.34 17.63
N PRO A 93 6.41 16.69 18.57
CA PRO A 93 7.44 17.69 18.32
C PRO A 93 8.31 17.27 17.12
N VAL A 94 8.58 18.25 16.25
CA VAL A 94 9.52 18.10 15.14
C VAL A 94 10.84 18.65 15.65
N TYR A 95 11.70 17.78 16.16
CA TYR A 95 13.09 18.14 16.41
C TYR A 95 13.79 18.24 15.05
N GLY A 96 13.62 19.37 14.37
CA GLY A 96 14.46 19.73 13.24
C GLY A 96 15.84 20.11 13.78
N ARG A 97 16.91 19.55 13.20
CA ARG A 97 18.23 20.17 13.33
C ARG A 97 18.11 21.54 12.66
N ALA A 98 18.43 22.59 13.41
CA ALA A 98 18.75 23.91 12.87
C ALA A 98 19.95 23.79 11.92
#